data_AF-A0A813ID76-F1
#
_entry.id   AF-A0A813ID76-F1
#
_cell.length_a   1.000
_cell.length_b   1.000
_cell.length_c   1.000
_cell.angle_alpha   90.00
_cell.angle_beta   90.00
_cell.angle_gamma   90.00
#
_symmetry.space_group_name_H-M   'P 1'
#
loop_
_entity.id
_entity.type
_entity.pdbx_description
1 polymer ?
#
loop_
_entity_poly.entity_id
_entity_poly.type
_entity_poly.pdbx_seq_one_letter_code
_entity_poly.pdbx_strand_id
1 'polypeptide(L)'
;MGRTILRSADASMILRGKSRNVMGIARKLRRAIRAFVSSAALKDPTATCNSKKIQHQDSKMCRWYKKYAVDDDGEWTKDWKAGQVFSNPWNLPDGSAVYGILLHKTLPAIHEFGACKSGGKQDIKGAAFKNVIIRNVSVRQLKLRTDNVVVVSANGSTVRGPAGDVVQLLRAASCGGPRRLKYRAGGSCVSPSALERARYVGTVLSDALIAFQVLRNHFAADSKMSSDDLFKYFGGVAVPPQIIDWAAAQKSNLSGLFTPGRIGHSRPAFTLSCNEDAMAHVNKGAVGLRLEFVDGVALSDVTVSDIENEGHELNPICALVHSLQQAYMLETVGETMLDDDMGYLGADARGIVTAVANNINVGSHLKIVNIKSEHGAAYGADLREATGLLSLQMEVENVTGRLGSAEVMARPDPFGGNVYRFVKADVPV
;
A
#
# COMPACT_ATOMS: atom_id res chain seq x y z
N MET A 1 0.83 14.62 -38.14
CA MET A 1 1.38 14.99 -36.81
C MET A 1 2.50 14.00 -36.48
N GLY A 2 3.75 14.15 -36.89
CA GLY A 2 4.59 15.35 -36.98
C GLY A 2 5.75 15.13 -36.01
N ARG A 3 6.83 14.49 -36.49
CA ARG A 3 8.04 13.99 -35.80
C ARG A 3 8.87 15.09 -35.09
N THR A 4 8.27 15.92 -34.24
CA THR A 4 9.00 16.76 -33.29
C THR A 4 9.29 15.91 -32.05
N ILE A 5 10.14 14.89 -32.21
CA ILE A 5 10.67 14.13 -31.08
C ILE A 5 11.59 15.07 -30.31
N LEU A 6 11.06 15.61 -29.21
CA LEU A 6 11.75 16.03 -27.99
C LEU A 6 13.28 16.16 -28.15
N ARG A 7 13.75 17.33 -28.58
CA ARG A 7 15.17 17.74 -28.41
C ARG A 7 15.45 18.13 -26.95
N SER A 8 14.92 17.40 -25.97
CA SER A 8 15.19 17.65 -24.54
C SER A 8 16.42 16.88 -24.02
N ALA A 9 17.36 16.55 -24.91
CA ALA A 9 18.54 15.75 -24.60
C ALA A 9 19.43 16.38 -23.49
N ASP A 10 19.29 17.70 -23.30
CA ASP A 10 20.10 18.50 -22.37
C ASP A 10 19.40 18.85 -21.06
N ALA A 11 18.17 18.36 -20.84
CA ALA A 11 17.50 18.58 -19.56
C ALA A 11 18.35 17.98 -18.42
N SER A 12 18.74 18.84 -17.49
CA SER A 12 19.51 18.47 -16.30
C SER A 12 18.77 18.91 -15.04
N MET A 13 19.02 18.19 -13.95
CA MET A 13 18.53 18.54 -12.63
C MET A 13 19.61 18.34 -11.60
N ILE A 14 19.47 19.01 -10.47
CA ILE A 14 20.34 18.80 -9.33
C ILE A 14 19.69 17.74 -8.44
N LEU A 15 20.39 16.62 -8.22
CA LEU A 15 20.04 15.64 -7.21
C LEU A 15 21.24 15.43 -6.30
N ARG A 16 21.03 15.55 -4.99
CA ARG A 16 22.09 15.38 -3.98
C ARG A 16 23.27 16.34 -4.26
N GLY A 17 22.96 17.58 -4.66
CA GLY A 17 23.89 18.64 -5.07
C GLY A 17 24.82 18.30 -6.23
N LYS A 18 24.41 17.37 -7.10
CA LYS A 18 25.14 17.07 -8.35
C LYS A 18 24.19 17.24 -9.52
N SER A 19 24.67 17.88 -10.59
CA SER A 19 23.93 17.92 -11.85
C SER A 19 23.83 16.51 -12.43
N ARG A 20 22.62 16.13 -12.83
CA ARG A 20 22.27 14.84 -13.42
C ARG A 20 21.50 15.11 -14.70
N ASN A 21 21.94 14.51 -15.79
CA ASN A 21 21.20 14.49 -17.04
C ASN A 21 19.97 13.57 -16.90
N VAL A 22 18.80 14.07 -17.28
CA VAL A 22 17.51 13.35 -17.18
C VAL A 22 17.52 12.05 -17.99
N MET A 23 18.09 12.07 -19.21
CA MET A 23 18.25 10.85 -20.03
C MET A 23 19.17 9.83 -19.37
N GLY A 24 20.12 10.27 -18.55
CA GLY A 24 20.91 9.40 -17.68
C GLY A 24 20.04 8.64 -16.66
N ILE A 25 19.14 9.36 -15.99
CA ILE A 25 18.19 8.77 -15.02
C ILE A 25 17.24 7.80 -15.72
N ALA A 26 16.67 8.19 -16.87
CA ALA A 26 15.79 7.34 -17.66
C ALA A 26 16.49 6.04 -18.12
N ARG A 27 17.76 6.13 -18.53
CA ARG A 27 18.58 4.95 -18.86
C ARG A 27 18.77 4.05 -17.65
N LYS A 28 19.06 4.60 -16.47
CA LYS A 28 19.17 3.84 -15.22
C LYS A 28 17.85 3.15 -14.85
N LEU A 29 16.72 3.86 -14.90
CA LEU A 29 15.40 3.27 -14.66
C LEU A 29 15.10 2.13 -15.64
N ARG A 30 15.35 2.33 -16.94
CA ARG A 30 15.17 1.28 -17.94
C ARG A 30 16.04 0.05 -17.65
N ARG A 31 17.29 0.24 -17.22
CA ARG A 31 18.18 -0.86 -16.78
C ARG A 31 17.62 -1.56 -15.54
N ALA A 32 17.12 -0.82 -14.55
CA ALA A 32 16.54 -1.36 -13.32
C ALA A 32 15.25 -2.15 -13.57
N ILE A 33 14.29 -1.61 -14.33
CA ILE A 33 13.05 -2.32 -14.73
C ILE A 33 13.41 -3.62 -15.46
N ARG A 34 14.36 -3.53 -16.39
CA ARG A 34 14.86 -4.69 -17.12
C ARG A 34 15.42 -5.75 -16.16
N ALA A 35 16.32 -5.36 -15.27
CA ALA A 35 16.90 -6.24 -14.25
C ALA A 35 15.80 -6.89 -13.40
N PHE A 36 14.81 -6.11 -12.94
CA PHE A 36 13.65 -6.62 -12.19
C PHE A 36 12.86 -7.68 -12.96
N VAL A 37 12.44 -7.36 -14.19
CA VAL A 37 11.67 -8.30 -15.03
C VAL A 37 12.43 -9.61 -15.25
N SER A 38 13.76 -9.55 -15.36
CA SER A 38 14.57 -10.76 -15.52
C SER A 38 14.87 -11.48 -14.20
N SER A 39 14.94 -10.77 -13.08
CA SER A 39 15.09 -11.39 -11.76
C SER A 39 13.80 -12.02 -11.26
N ALA A 40 12.62 -11.54 -11.68
CA ALA A 40 11.34 -12.15 -11.34
C ALA A 40 11.23 -13.61 -11.82
N ALA A 41 12.05 -14.01 -12.81
CA ALA A 41 12.17 -15.38 -13.27
C ALA A 41 13.22 -16.22 -12.51
N LEU A 42 13.90 -15.66 -11.49
CA LEU A 42 14.87 -16.36 -10.64
C LEU A 42 14.50 -16.21 -9.16
N LYS A 43 14.33 -17.33 -8.45
CA LYS A 43 13.96 -17.35 -7.01
C LYS A 43 15.00 -16.66 -6.11
N ASP A 44 16.28 -16.76 -6.46
CA ASP A 44 17.39 -16.00 -5.87
C ASP A 44 18.45 -15.74 -6.95
N PRO A 45 18.40 -14.59 -7.64
CA PRO A 45 19.31 -14.29 -8.74
C PRO A 45 20.78 -14.33 -8.32
N THR A 46 21.09 -13.96 -7.07
CA THR A 46 22.47 -13.90 -6.59
C THR A 46 23.01 -15.29 -6.32
N ALA A 47 22.26 -16.13 -5.59
CA ALA A 47 22.68 -17.51 -5.35
C ALA A 47 22.70 -18.32 -6.66
N THR A 48 21.68 -18.17 -7.51
CA THR A 48 21.61 -18.88 -8.80
C THR A 48 22.76 -18.47 -9.72
N CYS A 49 23.05 -17.17 -9.85
CA CYS A 49 24.06 -16.67 -10.78
C CYS A 49 25.51 -16.72 -10.26
N ASN A 50 25.70 -17.03 -8.97
CA ASN A 50 27.01 -17.30 -8.38
C ASN A 50 27.28 -18.81 -8.20
N SER A 51 26.29 -19.67 -8.42
CA SER A 51 26.51 -21.12 -8.36
C SER A 51 27.45 -21.59 -9.49
N LYS A 52 28.29 -22.59 -9.22
CA LYS A 52 29.14 -23.21 -10.25
C LYS A 52 28.35 -24.10 -11.23
N LYS A 53 27.09 -24.42 -10.91
CA LYS A 53 26.19 -25.28 -11.69
C LYS A 53 25.02 -24.46 -12.24
N ILE A 54 25.34 -23.48 -13.09
CA ILE A 54 24.30 -22.71 -13.79
C ILE A 54 23.78 -23.58 -14.94
N GLN A 55 22.48 -23.91 -14.93
CA GLN A 55 21.85 -24.58 -16.07
C GLN A 55 21.94 -23.69 -17.32
N HIS A 56 21.97 -24.28 -18.52
CA HIS A 56 22.26 -23.52 -19.74
C HIS A 56 21.26 -22.37 -19.99
N GLN A 57 19.98 -22.56 -19.63
CA GLN A 57 18.95 -21.52 -19.72
C GLN A 57 19.18 -20.38 -18.70
N ASP A 58 19.57 -20.71 -17.47
CA ASP A 58 19.94 -19.73 -16.44
C ASP A 58 21.22 -18.96 -16.80
N SER A 59 22.12 -19.53 -17.61
CA SER A 59 23.37 -18.87 -18.01
C SER A 59 23.16 -17.60 -18.84
N LYS A 60 22.09 -17.56 -19.64
CA LYS A 60 21.75 -16.39 -20.46
C LYS A 60 21.14 -15.30 -19.59
N MET A 61 20.21 -15.69 -18.70
CA MET A 61 19.62 -14.80 -17.70
C MET A 61 20.64 -14.25 -16.71
N CYS A 62 21.57 -15.06 -16.21
CA CYS A 62 22.63 -14.64 -15.32
C CYS A 62 23.67 -13.73 -15.98
N ARG A 63 24.04 -13.99 -17.24
CA ARG A 63 24.85 -13.05 -18.03
C ARG A 63 24.14 -11.72 -18.22
N TRP A 64 22.83 -11.76 -18.46
CA TRP A 64 22.00 -10.57 -18.62
C TRP A 64 21.88 -9.81 -17.29
N TYR A 65 21.57 -10.49 -16.19
CA TYR A 65 21.52 -9.96 -14.83
C TYR A 65 22.83 -9.27 -14.44
N LYS A 66 23.98 -9.95 -14.61
CA LYS A 66 25.30 -9.37 -14.36
C LYS A 66 25.60 -8.16 -15.25
N LYS A 67 25.15 -8.14 -16.51
CA LYS A 67 25.34 -7.01 -17.44
C LYS A 67 24.58 -5.74 -17.03
N TYR A 68 23.47 -5.86 -16.31
CA TYR A 68 22.62 -4.72 -15.95
C TYR A 68 22.64 -4.36 -14.46
N ALA A 69 23.18 -5.23 -13.60
CA ALA A 69 23.39 -4.98 -12.17
C ALA A 69 24.77 -4.39 -11.82
N VAL A 70 25.70 -4.37 -12.79
CA VAL A 70 27.07 -3.87 -12.67
C VAL A 70 27.17 -2.55 -13.43
N ASP A 71 27.75 -1.51 -12.81
CA ASP A 71 27.92 -0.18 -13.43
C ASP A 71 28.97 -0.27 -14.54
N ASP A 72 29.09 0.80 -15.31
CA ASP A 72 30.04 0.90 -16.43
C ASP A 72 31.52 0.70 -15.97
N ASP A 73 31.80 0.71 -14.66
CA ASP A 73 33.13 0.54 -14.04
C ASP A 73 33.43 -0.91 -13.58
N GLY A 74 32.54 -1.88 -13.82
CA GLY A 74 32.80 -3.30 -13.51
C GLY A 74 32.70 -3.70 -12.02
N GLU A 75 32.44 -2.75 -11.11
CA GLU A 75 32.08 -3.05 -9.73
C GLU A 75 30.58 -3.39 -9.61
N TRP A 76 30.26 -4.45 -8.85
CA TRP A 76 28.89 -4.66 -8.36
C TRP A 76 28.47 -3.40 -7.66
N THR A 77 27.49 -2.74 -8.25
CA THR A 77 27.15 -1.40 -7.83
C THR A 77 26.72 -1.42 -6.37
N LYS A 78 27.13 -0.39 -5.63
CA LYS A 78 26.36 0.04 -4.45
C LYS A 78 24.87 0.30 -4.80
N ASP A 79 24.52 0.31 -6.10
CA ASP A 79 23.19 0.32 -6.70
C ASP A 79 22.52 -1.09 -6.80
N TRP A 80 23.01 -2.18 -6.18
CA TRP A 80 22.16 -3.36 -5.84
C TRP A 80 20.87 -2.93 -5.12
N LYS A 81 20.93 -1.81 -4.40
CA LYS A 81 19.77 -1.13 -3.82
C LYS A 81 18.69 -0.74 -4.84
N ALA A 82 19.02 -0.60 -6.13
CA ALA A 82 18.05 -0.36 -7.19
C ALA A 82 17.15 -1.58 -7.44
N GLY A 83 17.70 -2.80 -7.33
CA GLY A 83 16.94 -4.03 -7.39
C GLY A 83 16.01 -4.20 -6.18
N GLN A 84 16.42 -3.70 -5.00
CA GLN A 84 15.57 -3.71 -3.80
C GLN A 84 14.26 -2.94 -3.97
N VAL A 85 14.22 -1.94 -4.85
CA VAL A 85 13.01 -1.11 -5.06
C VAL A 85 11.86 -1.91 -5.66
N PHE A 86 12.18 -2.94 -6.45
CA PHE A 86 11.19 -3.84 -7.04
C PHE A 86 11.30 -5.27 -6.49
N SER A 87 12.20 -5.50 -5.53
CA SER A 87 12.41 -6.85 -4.99
C SER A 87 11.22 -7.21 -4.10
N ASN A 88 10.52 -8.26 -4.48
CA ASN A 88 9.59 -8.96 -3.61
C ASN A 88 10.25 -10.27 -3.14
N PRO A 89 11.16 -10.23 -2.14
CA PRO A 89 11.91 -11.42 -1.73
C PRO A 89 11.01 -12.50 -1.12
N TRP A 90 9.81 -12.12 -0.69
CA TRP A 90 8.82 -13.01 -0.07
C TRP A 90 7.95 -13.72 -1.11
N ASN A 91 7.94 -13.22 -2.35
CA ASN A 91 7.07 -13.71 -3.42
C ASN A 91 5.58 -13.73 -2.99
N LEU A 92 5.19 -12.79 -2.12
CA LEU A 92 3.83 -12.59 -1.67
C LEU A 92 3.27 -11.29 -2.24
N PRO A 93 1.98 -11.20 -2.56
CA PRO A 93 1.38 -9.94 -2.98
C PRO A 93 1.71 -8.82 -1.98
N ASP A 94 2.08 -7.67 -2.52
CA ASP A 94 2.36 -6.44 -1.79
C ASP A 94 1.37 -5.38 -2.29
N GLY A 95 0.29 -5.20 -1.52
CA GLY A 95 -0.82 -4.32 -1.84
C GLY A 95 -1.82 -4.29 -0.67
N SER A 96 -2.84 -3.45 -0.78
CA SER A 96 -3.80 -3.25 0.31
C SER A 96 -4.60 -4.49 0.70
N ALA A 97 -4.81 -5.44 -0.21
CA ALA A 97 -5.59 -6.64 0.07
C ALA A 97 -5.35 -7.82 -0.88
N VAL A 98 -5.68 -9.02 -0.41
CA VAL A 98 -5.95 -10.19 -1.26
C VAL A 98 -7.32 -10.76 -0.89
N TYR A 99 -8.10 -11.14 -1.90
CA TYR A 99 -9.44 -11.70 -1.75
C TYR A 99 -9.52 -13.09 -2.38
N GLY A 100 -10.20 -14.01 -1.71
CA GLY A 100 -10.62 -15.27 -2.33
C GLY A 100 -11.83 -15.04 -3.23
N ILE A 101 -12.91 -14.55 -2.64
CA ILE A 101 -14.09 -14.06 -3.37
C ILE A 101 -14.40 -12.64 -2.91
N LEU A 102 -14.57 -11.74 -3.90
CA LEU A 102 -14.97 -10.36 -3.69
C LEU A 102 -16.31 -10.11 -4.40
N LEU A 103 -17.34 -9.81 -3.61
CA LEU A 103 -18.58 -9.22 -4.12
C LEU A 103 -18.63 -7.77 -3.61
N HIS A 104 -18.58 -6.82 -4.54
CA HIS A 104 -18.56 -5.39 -4.23
C HIS A 104 -19.19 -4.59 -5.37
N LYS A 105 -19.94 -3.53 -5.07
CA LYS A 105 -20.63 -2.75 -6.11
C LYS A 105 -19.72 -2.02 -7.12
N THR A 106 -18.47 -1.76 -6.74
CA THR A 106 -17.42 -1.25 -7.63
C THR A 106 -16.33 -2.30 -7.84
N LEU A 107 -15.84 -2.42 -9.08
CA LEU A 107 -14.95 -3.52 -9.49
C LEU A 107 -13.50 -3.40 -9.02
N PRO A 108 -13.06 -2.29 -8.42
CA PRO A 108 -12.08 -2.41 -7.34
C PRO A 108 -12.65 -1.83 -6.04
N ALA A 109 -12.65 -2.66 -5.00
CA ALA A 109 -13.07 -2.29 -3.65
C ALA A 109 -11.95 -1.51 -2.93
N ILE A 110 -11.54 -0.39 -3.55
CA ILE A 110 -10.38 0.43 -3.17
C ILE A 110 -10.56 1.12 -1.82
N HIS A 111 -11.80 1.45 -1.47
CA HIS A 111 -12.11 2.11 -0.22
C HIS A 111 -12.24 1.10 0.93
N GLU A 112 -12.12 1.62 2.15
CA GLU A 112 -12.28 0.86 3.40
C GLU A 112 -13.64 0.12 3.45
N PHE A 113 -13.76 -0.89 4.31
CA PHE A 113 -15.01 -1.64 4.45
C PHE A 113 -16.17 -0.69 4.80
N GLY A 114 -17.25 -0.75 4.02
CA GLY A 114 -18.43 0.10 4.19
C GLY A 114 -18.23 1.55 3.76
N ALA A 115 -17.09 1.93 3.16
CA ALA A 115 -16.80 3.32 2.81
C ALA A 115 -17.66 3.81 1.63
N CYS A 116 -18.86 4.29 1.95
CA CYS A 116 -19.75 5.03 1.07
C CYS A 116 -20.40 6.18 1.82
N LYS A 117 -20.80 7.22 1.09
CA LYS A 117 -21.62 8.31 1.63
C LYS A 117 -22.88 7.72 2.27
N SER A 118 -23.35 8.27 3.39
CA SER A 118 -24.43 7.70 4.21
C SER A 118 -25.68 7.33 3.40
N GLY A 119 -26.06 8.15 2.41
CA GLY A 119 -27.19 7.82 1.52
C GLY A 119 -26.98 6.56 0.66
N GLY A 120 -25.74 6.23 0.29
CA GLY A 120 -25.39 5.00 -0.41
C GLY A 120 -25.11 3.79 0.48
N LYS A 121 -25.10 3.97 1.81
CA LYS A 121 -25.10 2.87 2.80
C LYS A 121 -26.53 2.42 3.12
N GLN A 122 -27.47 3.37 3.18
CA GLN A 122 -28.89 3.10 3.44
C GLN A 122 -29.61 2.50 2.22
N ASP A 123 -29.10 2.73 1.01
CA ASP A 123 -29.71 2.21 -0.21
C ASP A 123 -29.06 0.90 -0.70
N ILE A 124 -29.30 -0.20 0.03
CA ILE A 124 -28.99 -1.57 -0.45
C ILE A 124 -29.75 -1.89 -1.75
N LYS A 125 -30.78 -1.13 -2.13
CA LYS A 125 -31.47 -1.37 -3.41
C LYS A 125 -30.53 -1.14 -4.60
N GLY A 126 -29.45 -0.37 -4.41
CA GLY A 126 -28.34 -0.21 -5.35
C GLY A 126 -27.26 -1.29 -5.29
N ALA A 127 -27.45 -2.39 -4.55
CA ALA A 127 -26.54 -3.54 -4.57
C ALA A 127 -26.35 -4.03 -6.00
N ALA A 128 -25.10 -4.07 -6.46
CA ALA A 128 -24.77 -4.54 -7.81
C ALA A 128 -25.02 -6.06 -7.95
N PHE A 129 -24.97 -6.78 -6.82
CA PHE A 129 -25.17 -8.22 -6.77
C PHE A 129 -26.36 -8.54 -5.87
N LYS A 130 -27.34 -9.25 -6.43
CA LYS A 130 -28.54 -9.72 -5.73
C LYS A 130 -28.72 -11.21 -5.95
N ASN A 131 -29.21 -11.94 -4.94
CA ASN A 131 -29.53 -13.36 -5.01
C ASN A 131 -28.33 -14.23 -5.46
N VAL A 132 -27.16 -13.97 -4.90
CA VAL A 132 -25.93 -14.70 -5.23
C VAL A 132 -25.89 -16.02 -4.47
N ILE A 133 -25.61 -17.11 -5.18
CA ILE A 133 -25.46 -18.45 -4.58
C ILE A 133 -24.00 -18.88 -4.73
N ILE A 134 -23.36 -19.19 -3.61
CA ILE A 134 -22.01 -19.75 -3.55
C ILE A 134 -22.12 -21.14 -2.92
N ARG A 135 -21.83 -22.17 -3.72
CA ARG A 135 -21.95 -23.57 -3.29
C ARG A 135 -20.74 -24.40 -3.70
N ASN A 136 -20.32 -25.32 -2.83
CA ASN A 136 -19.21 -26.25 -3.10
C ASN A 136 -17.91 -25.52 -3.44
N VAL A 137 -17.57 -24.51 -2.63
CA VAL A 137 -16.39 -23.66 -2.87
C VAL A 137 -15.37 -23.83 -1.76
N SER A 138 -14.11 -23.98 -2.14
CA SER A 138 -12.96 -23.93 -1.23
C SER A 138 -12.07 -22.75 -1.58
N VAL A 139 -11.97 -21.79 -0.66
CA VAL A 139 -10.99 -20.70 -0.69
C VAL A 139 -9.86 -21.10 0.25
N ARG A 140 -8.63 -21.23 -0.25
CA ARG A 140 -7.50 -21.71 0.55
C ARG A 140 -6.19 -21.03 0.24
N GLN A 141 -5.28 -21.02 1.22
CA GLN A 141 -3.88 -20.64 1.05
C GLN A 141 -3.68 -19.20 0.54
N LEU A 142 -4.55 -18.28 0.99
CA LEU A 142 -4.37 -16.86 0.69
C LEU A 142 -3.30 -16.31 1.63
N LYS A 143 -2.23 -15.80 1.04
CA LYS A 143 -1.15 -15.15 1.77
C LYS A 143 -0.96 -13.73 1.27
N LEU A 144 -0.87 -12.80 2.20
CA LEU A 144 -0.56 -11.40 1.92
C LEU A 144 0.61 -10.96 2.78
N ARG A 145 1.45 -10.09 2.24
CA ARG A 145 2.45 -9.37 3.01
C ARG A 145 2.30 -7.89 2.77
N THR A 146 1.31 -7.30 3.44
CA THR A 146 1.05 -5.87 3.30
C THR A 146 2.25 -5.05 3.73
N ASP A 147 2.66 -4.15 2.85
CA ASP A 147 3.67 -3.15 3.14
C ASP A 147 3.01 -1.80 3.42
N ASN A 148 3.03 -1.37 4.69
CA ASN A 148 2.46 -0.08 5.07
C ASN A 148 3.34 1.07 4.56
N VAL A 149 2.79 1.82 3.61
CA VAL A 149 3.42 3.00 3.03
C VAL A 149 2.92 4.24 3.76
N VAL A 150 3.86 5.14 4.05
CA VAL A 150 3.54 6.46 4.61
C VAL A 150 3.34 7.42 3.45
N VAL A 151 2.11 7.90 3.30
CA VAL A 151 1.72 8.78 2.22
C VAL A 151 1.94 10.22 2.66
N VAL A 152 2.64 10.98 1.83
CA VAL A 152 2.82 12.42 2.03
C VAL A 152 1.86 13.15 1.11
N SER A 153 1.11 14.09 1.63
CA SER A 153 0.29 15.00 0.83
C SER A 153 0.78 16.44 1.02
N ALA A 154 0.62 17.27 0.00
CA ALA A 154 0.94 18.68 0.03
C ALA A 154 -0.23 19.46 -0.59
N ASN A 155 -0.77 20.45 0.13
CA ASN A 155 -1.93 21.24 -0.32
C ASN A 155 -3.14 20.36 -0.70
N GLY A 156 -3.42 19.33 0.12
CA GLY A 156 -4.51 18.38 -0.14
C GLY A 156 -4.30 17.42 -1.32
N SER A 157 -3.13 17.44 -1.97
CA SER A 157 -2.78 16.52 -3.05
C SER A 157 -1.70 15.54 -2.62
N THR A 158 -1.92 14.25 -2.83
CA THR A 158 -0.91 13.21 -2.58
C THR A 158 0.34 13.42 -3.43
N VAL A 159 1.51 13.30 -2.81
CA VAL A 159 2.80 13.27 -3.51
C VAL A 159 2.95 11.93 -4.20
N ARG A 160 2.74 11.92 -5.51
CA ARG A 160 2.59 10.69 -6.31
C ARG A 160 3.31 10.73 -7.64
N GLY A 161 3.61 9.54 -8.14
CA GLY A 161 4.14 9.26 -9.45
C GLY A 161 3.08 9.33 -10.56
N PRO A 162 3.49 9.06 -11.81
CA PRO A 162 2.63 9.20 -12.99
C PRO A 162 1.45 8.23 -12.98
N ALA A 163 1.59 7.06 -12.36
CA ALA A 163 0.54 6.05 -12.28
C ALA A 163 -0.39 6.22 -11.06
N GLY A 164 -0.10 7.20 -10.20
CA GLY A 164 -0.77 7.36 -8.91
C GLY A 164 -0.07 6.67 -7.75
N ASP A 165 1.06 6.01 -7.99
CA ASP A 165 1.91 5.40 -6.98
C ASP A 165 2.51 6.44 -6.02
N VAL A 166 2.61 6.12 -4.74
CA VAL A 166 3.10 7.04 -3.71
C VAL A 166 4.61 7.24 -3.85
N VAL A 167 5.07 8.50 -3.84
CA VAL A 167 6.51 8.77 -3.71
C VAL A 167 6.92 8.52 -2.26
N GLN A 168 7.58 7.40 -2.01
CA GLN A 168 7.92 6.94 -0.65
C GLN A 168 9.13 7.71 -0.07
N LEU A 169 8.91 8.97 0.32
CA LEU A 169 9.97 9.90 0.75
C LEU A 169 10.82 9.37 1.90
N LEU A 170 10.20 8.69 2.86
CA LEU A 170 10.91 8.14 4.03
C LEU A 170 11.88 7.02 3.64
N ARG A 171 11.57 6.24 2.60
CA ARG A 171 12.49 5.21 2.05
C ARG A 171 13.58 5.81 1.19
N ALA A 172 13.31 6.96 0.59
CA ALA A 172 14.29 7.75 -0.15
C ALA A 172 15.15 8.64 0.76
N ALA A 173 14.94 8.60 2.08
CA ALA A 173 15.67 9.39 3.07
C ALA A 173 16.64 8.55 3.91
N SER A 174 17.70 9.19 4.40
CA SER A 174 18.58 8.68 5.46
C SER A 174 18.46 9.57 6.69
N CYS A 175 17.97 9.01 7.79
CA CYS A 175 17.67 9.74 9.03
C CYS A 175 18.77 9.70 10.10
N GLY A 176 19.99 9.27 9.74
CA GLY A 176 21.20 9.50 10.54
C GLY A 176 21.30 8.73 11.87
N GLY A 177 20.83 7.49 11.94
CA GLY A 177 20.99 6.62 13.12
C GLY A 177 22.36 5.93 13.24
N PRO A 178 22.72 5.38 14.41
CA PRO A 178 23.98 4.64 14.60
C PRO A 178 24.11 3.49 13.59
N ARG A 179 25.31 3.34 13.02
CA ARG A 179 25.62 2.44 11.87
C ARG A 179 25.23 0.96 12.07
N ARG A 180 24.90 0.51 13.28
CA ARG A 180 24.61 -0.89 13.62
C ARG A 180 23.15 -1.33 13.36
N LEU A 181 22.21 -0.41 13.10
CA LEU A 181 20.81 -0.73 12.74
C LEU A 181 20.55 -0.63 11.22
N LYS A 182 21.51 -1.06 10.39
CA LYS A 182 21.50 -0.84 8.93
C LYS A 182 20.71 -1.86 8.10
N TYR A 183 20.26 -2.97 8.69
CA TYR A 183 19.81 -4.14 7.91
C TYR A 183 18.30 -4.41 7.89
N ARG A 184 17.48 -3.65 8.61
CA ARG A 184 16.05 -3.55 8.33
C ARG A 184 15.82 -2.22 7.62
N ALA A 185 15.67 -2.27 6.29
CA ALA A 185 15.26 -1.21 5.36
C ALA A 185 15.25 0.25 5.92
N GLY A 186 16.37 0.98 5.75
CA GLY A 186 16.45 2.41 6.04
C GLY A 186 16.59 2.73 7.54
N GLY A 187 17.51 3.62 7.90
CA GLY A 187 17.58 4.11 9.28
C GLY A 187 16.22 4.71 9.66
N SER A 188 15.52 4.09 10.60
CA SER A 188 14.11 4.34 10.87
C SER A 188 13.87 5.83 11.18
N CYS A 189 13.15 6.52 10.31
CA CYS A 189 12.78 7.94 10.44
C CYS A 189 11.61 8.09 11.42
N VAL A 190 11.76 7.56 12.63
CA VAL A 190 10.65 7.35 13.58
C VAL A 190 10.63 8.33 14.74
N SER A 191 11.40 9.42 14.65
CA SER A 191 11.36 10.50 15.64
C SER A 191 11.44 11.87 14.96
N PRO A 192 10.94 12.94 15.60
CA PRO A 192 11.07 14.29 15.07
C PRO A 192 12.53 14.65 14.79
N SER A 193 13.44 14.31 15.70
CA SER A 193 14.87 14.57 15.51
C SER A 193 15.49 13.74 14.37
N ALA A 194 14.95 12.54 14.08
CA ALA A 194 15.36 11.75 12.92
C ALA A 194 14.94 12.44 11.61
N LEU A 195 13.76 13.07 11.57
CA LEU A 195 13.29 13.86 10.42
C LEU A 195 14.13 15.13 10.20
N GLU A 196 14.60 15.77 11.28
CA GLU A 196 15.53 16.91 11.21
C GLU A 196 16.91 16.56 10.64
N ARG A 197 17.27 15.27 10.67
CA ARG A 197 18.51 14.76 10.07
C ARG A 197 18.27 14.04 8.75
N ALA A 198 17.00 13.91 8.32
CA ALA A 198 16.61 13.17 7.14
C ALA A 198 17.12 13.85 5.86
N ARG A 199 18.11 13.23 5.22
CA ARG A 199 18.67 13.69 3.96
C ARG A 199 18.21 12.80 2.82
N TYR A 200 17.95 13.39 1.65
CA TYR A 200 17.63 12.61 0.47
C TYR A 200 18.83 11.75 0.05
N VAL A 201 18.64 10.43 0.07
CA VAL A 201 19.59 9.46 -0.50
C VAL A 201 19.12 8.95 -1.85
N GLY A 202 17.80 8.95 -2.07
CA GLY A 202 17.16 8.52 -3.30
C GLY A 202 17.26 7.03 -3.58
N THR A 203 16.39 6.58 -4.48
CA THR A 203 16.45 5.30 -5.16
C THR A 203 16.30 5.55 -6.67
N VAL A 204 16.51 4.53 -7.50
CA VAL A 204 16.29 4.67 -8.94
C VAL A 204 14.84 5.07 -9.25
N LEU A 205 13.87 4.55 -8.48
CA LEU A 205 12.46 4.93 -8.64
C LEU A 205 12.20 6.36 -8.17
N SER A 206 12.61 6.74 -6.95
CA SER A 206 12.34 8.08 -6.46
C SER A 206 13.04 9.17 -7.29
N ASP A 207 14.28 8.91 -7.75
CA ASP A 207 15.01 9.80 -8.66
C ASP A 207 14.25 9.95 -9.99
N ALA A 208 13.67 8.85 -10.51
CA ALA A 208 12.86 8.91 -11.72
C ALA A 208 11.55 9.68 -11.51
N LEU A 209 10.82 9.46 -10.41
CA LEU A 209 9.57 10.16 -10.13
C LEU A 209 9.78 11.68 -10.01
N ILE A 210 10.85 12.10 -9.32
CA ILE A 210 11.25 13.52 -9.27
C ILE A 210 11.62 14.03 -10.67
N ALA A 211 12.34 13.23 -11.45
CA ALA A 211 12.71 13.61 -12.81
C ALA A 211 11.50 13.81 -13.75
N PHE A 212 10.50 12.95 -13.63
CA PHE A 212 9.24 13.08 -14.37
C PHE A 212 8.54 14.40 -14.04
N GLN A 213 8.50 14.79 -12.76
CA GLN A 213 7.92 16.08 -12.38
C GLN A 213 8.72 17.27 -12.93
N VAL A 214 10.05 17.24 -12.85
CA VAL A 214 10.90 18.32 -13.37
C VAL A 214 10.70 18.49 -14.87
N LEU A 215 10.64 17.38 -15.63
CA LEU A 215 10.31 17.43 -17.05
C LEU A 215 8.91 17.99 -17.28
N ARG A 216 7.90 17.51 -16.56
CA ARG A 216 6.52 18.01 -16.67
C ARG A 216 6.47 19.53 -16.46
N ASN A 217 7.16 20.06 -15.45
CA ASN A 217 7.23 21.50 -15.18
C ASN A 217 7.89 22.26 -16.33
N HIS A 218 8.99 21.75 -16.88
CA HIS A 218 9.67 22.34 -18.03
C HIS A 218 8.77 22.41 -19.26
N PHE A 219 8.05 21.32 -19.59
CA PHE A 219 7.12 21.30 -20.73
C PHE A 219 5.90 22.20 -20.51
N ALA A 220 5.40 22.30 -19.28
CA ALA A 220 4.33 23.22 -18.94
C ALA A 220 4.74 24.68 -19.14
N ALA A 221 5.99 25.03 -18.80
CA ALA A 221 6.52 26.39 -18.97
C ALA A 221 6.87 26.72 -20.43
N ASP A 222 7.56 25.81 -21.13
CA ASP A 222 8.23 26.14 -22.41
C ASP A 222 7.40 25.76 -23.65
N SER A 223 6.51 24.78 -23.55
CA SER A 223 5.87 24.17 -24.73
C SER A 223 4.40 24.54 -24.92
N LYS A 224 3.82 25.39 -24.05
CA LYS A 224 2.38 25.71 -24.02
C LYS A 224 1.48 24.47 -24.13
N MET A 225 1.93 23.32 -23.62
CA MET A 225 1.17 22.09 -23.68
C MET A 225 -0.11 22.22 -22.86
N SER A 226 -1.21 21.70 -23.37
CA SER A 226 -2.46 21.61 -22.62
C SER A 226 -2.30 20.72 -21.39
N SER A 227 -3.19 20.86 -20.40
CA SER A 227 -3.25 19.94 -19.25
C SER A 227 -3.38 18.49 -19.68
N ASP A 228 -4.14 18.25 -20.75
CA ASP A 228 -4.43 16.90 -21.27
C ASP A 228 -3.20 16.30 -21.96
N ASP A 229 -2.45 17.11 -22.70
CA ASP A 229 -1.17 16.68 -23.27
C ASP A 229 -0.16 16.38 -22.17
N LEU A 230 -0.04 17.24 -21.15
CA LEU A 230 0.83 17.00 -20.01
C LEU A 230 0.43 15.70 -19.29
N PHE A 231 -0.86 15.45 -19.08
CA PHE A 231 -1.34 14.22 -18.46
C PHE A 231 -1.06 12.99 -19.34
N LYS A 232 -1.22 13.11 -20.66
CA LYS A 232 -0.93 12.03 -21.62
C LYS A 232 0.54 11.58 -21.56
N TYR A 233 1.47 12.50 -21.36
CA TYR A 233 2.91 12.20 -21.33
C TYR A 233 3.48 11.92 -19.94
N PHE A 234 2.96 12.59 -18.90
CA PHE A 234 3.51 12.55 -17.55
C PHE A 234 2.56 11.95 -16.50
N GLY A 235 1.36 11.53 -16.91
CA GLY A 235 0.35 10.95 -16.03
C GLY A 235 -0.08 11.91 -14.92
N GLY A 236 -0.48 11.32 -13.79
CA GLY A 236 -0.91 12.02 -12.59
C GLY A 236 0.21 12.52 -11.68
N VAL A 237 1.45 12.64 -12.19
CA VAL A 237 2.62 12.98 -11.37
C VAL A 237 2.41 14.33 -10.66
N ALA A 238 2.62 14.29 -9.35
CA ALA A 238 2.48 15.45 -8.47
C ALA A 238 3.59 15.41 -7.41
N VAL A 239 4.70 16.07 -7.69
CA VAL A 239 5.79 16.28 -6.72
C VAL A 239 5.98 17.79 -6.52
N PRO A 240 5.68 18.34 -5.33
CA PRO A 240 5.78 19.77 -5.08
C PRO A 240 7.24 20.26 -5.12
N PRO A 241 7.50 21.54 -5.50
CA PRO A 241 8.85 22.09 -5.59
C PRO A 241 9.69 21.91 -4.32
N GLN A 242 9.08 22.00 -3.14
CA GLN A 242 9.77 21.83 -1.85
C GLN A 242 10.42 20.44 -1.71
N ILE A 243 9.82 19.39 -2.29
CA ILE A 243 10.41 18.05 -2.30
C ILE A 243 11.55 17.97 -3.33
N ILE A 244 11.40 18.64 -4.48
CA ILE A 244 12.46 18.72 -5.50
C ILE A 244 13.67 19.46 -4.91
N ASP A 245 13.46 20.59 -4.24
CA ASP A 245 14.48 21.40 -3.57
C ASP A 245 15.16 20.61 -2.45
N TRP A 246 14.36 19.87 -1.66
CA TRP A 246 14.90 18.96 -0.64
C TRP A 246 15.80 17.88 -1.26
N ALA A 247 15.37 17.25 -2.36
CA ALA A 247 16.15 16.24 -3.06
C ALA A 247 17.40 16.80 -3.76
N ALA A 248 17.36 18.07 -4.18
CA ALA A 248 18.47 18.79 -4.79
C ALA A 248 19.53 19.21 -3.78
N ALA A 249 19.12 19.62 -2.58
CA ALA A 249 20.02 20.16 -1.57
C ALA A 249 20.93 19.08 -0.95
N GLN A 250 22.21 19.43 -0.75
CA GLN A 250 23.20 18.53 -0.12
C GLN A 250 22.99 18.35 1.40
N LYS A 251 22.37 19.33 2.05
CA LYS A 251 22.24 19.41 3.52
C LYS A 251 20.85 19.88 3.98
N SER A 252 19.80 19.68 3.18
CA SER A 252 18.42 19.91 3.62
C SER A 252 17.95 18.81 4.58
N ASN A 253 16.95 19.12 5.39
CA ASN A 253 16.25 18.15 6.20
C ASN A 253 14.79 18.01 5.77
N LEU A 254 14.19 16.86 6.06
CA LEU A 254 12.79 16.59 5.73
C LEU A 254 11.84 17.22 6.75
N SER A 255 12.30 17.50 7.98
CA SER A 255 11.46 18.12 9.02
C SER A 255 10.90 19.47 8.60
N GLY A 256 11.65 20.27 7.82
CA GLY A 256 11.17 21.56 7.31
C GLY A 256 9.90 21.46 6.45
N LEU A 257 9.58 20.28 5.90
CA LEU A 257 8.30 20.03 5.21
C LEU A 257 7.16 19.81 6.20
N PHE A 258 7.42 19.13 7.33
CA PHE A 258 6.41 18.71 8.30
C PHE A 258 6.29 19.62 9.52
N THR A 259 7.12 20.67 9.62
CA THR A 259 7.01 21.62 10.73
C THR A 259 5.72 22.41 10.53
N PRO A 260 4.76 22.40 11.47
CA PRO A 260 3.60 23.26 11.38
C PRO A 260 4.11 24.70 11.24
N GLY A 261 3.82 25.33 10.10
CA GLY A 261 4.05 26.75 9.98
C GLY A 261 3.27 27.44 11.10
N ARG A 262 3.89 28.36 11.83
CA ARG A 262 3.13 29.31 12.65
C ARG A 262 2.01 29.87 11.78
N ILE A 263 0.78 29.74 12.26
CA ILE A 263 -0.44 30.21 11.61
C ILE A 263 -0.18 31.62 11.05
N GLY A 264 -0.20 31.78 9.71
CA GLY A 264 0.07 33.06 9.04
C GLY A 264 1.08 33.05 7.89
N HIS A 265 1.74 31.93 7.59
CA HIS A 265 2.63 31.82 6.41
C HIS A 265 2.16 30.74 5.42
N SER A 266 2.05 31.16 4.17
CA SER A 266 1.60 30.45 2.95
C SER A 266 2.52 29.29 2.52
N ARG A 267 3.01 28.49 3.46
CA ARG A 267 3.70 27.22 3.17
C ARG A 267 2.67 26.13 2.89
N PRO A 268 2.97 25.16 2.01
CA PRO A 268 2.10 24.01 1.85
C PRO A 268 1.95 23.30 3.18
N ALA A 269 0.70 23.02 3.58
CA ALA A 269 0.45 22.07 4.65
C ALA A 269 0.83 20.70 4.12
N PHE A 270 2.00 20.20 4.51
CA PHE A 270 2.33 18.79 4.31
C PHE A 270 1.64 17.98 5.38
N THR A 271 0.93 16.94 4.97
CA THR A 271 0.29 15.98 5.88
C THR A 271 0.84 14.59 5.63
N LEU A 272 0.79 13.77 6.68
CA LEU A 272 1.15 12.37 6.64
C LEU A 272 -0.12 11.55 6.81
N SER A 273 -0.35 10.62 5.89
CA SER A 273 -1.38 9.60 5.99
C SER A 273 -0.72 8.23 6.13
N CYS A 274 -1.36 7.38 6.91
CA CYS A 274 -0.88 6.07 7.31
C CYS A 274 -1.98 5.03 7.06
N ASN A 275 -1.65 3.74 7.18
CA ASN A 275 -2.53 2.64 6.80
C ASN A 275 -2.85 2.58 5.30
N GLU A 276 -1.85 2.87 4.48
CA GLU A 276 -1.99 2.96 3.03
C GLU A 276 -1.01 2.00 2.33
N ASP A 277 -1.34 1.52 1.14
CA ASP A 277 -0.44 0.76 0.27
C ASP A 277 0.39 1.68 -0.64
N ALA A 278 1.20 1.08 -1.52
CA ALA A 278 2.01 1.82 -2.49
C ALA A 278 1.21 2.68 -3.49
N MET A 279 -0.10 2.53 -3.55
CA MET A 279 -1.03 3.29 -4.40
C MET A 279 -1.92 4.24 -3.60
N ALA A 280 -1.65 4.43 -2.29
CA ALA A 280 -2.50 5.19 -1.39
C ALA A 280 -3.94 4.66 -1.32
N HIS A 281 -4.09 3.33 -1.30
CA HIS A 281 -5.33 2.71 -0.85
C HIS A 281 -5.20 2.19 0.57
N VAL A 282 -6.28 2.34 1.34
CA VAL A 282 -6.36 1.85 2.70
C VAL A 282 -6.09 0.34 2.73
N ASN A 283 -5.21 -0.10 3.62
CA ASN A 283 -4.89 -1.52 3.75
C ASN A 283 -6.00 -2.27 4.50
N LYS A 284 -6.39 -3.44 3.98
CA LYS A 284 -7.53 -4.25 4.44
C LYS A 284 -7.13 -5.68 4.80
N GLY A 285 -5.94 -6.10 4.39
CA GLY A 285 -5.36 -7.39 4.76
C GLY A 285 -5.81 -8.57 3.89
N ALA A 286 -5.63 -9.78 4.42
CA ALA A 286 -6.01 -11.02 3.72
C ALA A 286 -7.45 -11.40 4.07
N VAL A 287 -8.28 -11.61 3.05
CA VAL A 287 -9.72 -11.88 3.25
C VAL A 287 -10.17 -13.06 2.40
N GLY A 288 -10.73 -14.10 3.02
CA GLY A 288 -11.30 -15.23 2.28
C GLY A 288 -12.51 -14.82 1.44
N LEU A 289 -13.56 -14.32 2.09
CA LEU A 289 -14.80 -13.85 1.45
C LEU A 289 -15.08 -12.40 1.86
N ARG A 290 -15.13 -11.47 0.91
CA ARG A 290 -15.60 -10.08 1.14
C ARG A 290 -16.97 -9.92 0.49
N LEU A 291 -18.01 -9.84 1.31
CA LEU A 291 -19.40 -9.67 0.90
C LEU A 291 -19.84 -8.24 1.25
N GLU A 292 -19.82 -7.35 0.26
CA GLU A 292 -20.06 -5.93 0.53
C GLU A 292 -20.95 -5.28 -0.52
N PHE A 293 -21.92 -4.46 -0.07
CA PHE A 293 -22.98 -3.92 -0.93
C PHE A 293 -23.72 -5.02 -1.72
N VAL A 294 -24.12 -6.07 -1.02
CA VAL A 294 -24.82 -7.25 -1.57
C VAL A 294 -26.16 -7.47 -0.88
N ASP A 295 -27.11 -8.08 -1.59
CA ASP A 295 -28.43 -8.44 -1.06
C ASP A 295 -28.79 -9.88 -1.44
N GLY A 296 -29.09 -10.73 -0.47
CA GLY A 296 -29.49 -12.11 -0.74
C GLY A 296 -28.30 -12.99 -1.16
N VAL A 297 -27.33 -13.19 -0.26
CA VAL A 297 -26.24 -14.15 -0.51
C VAL A 297 -26.54 -15.45 0.20
N ALA A 298 -26.55 -16.56 -0.54
CA ALA A 298 -26.70 -17.91 -0.01
C ALA A 298 -25.36 -18.66 -0.08
N LEU A 299 -24.82 -19.08 1.07
CA LEU A 299 -23.62 -19.91 1.16
C LEU A 299 -24.00 -21.34 1.56
N SER A 300 -23.44 -22.36 0.91
CA SER A 300 -23.65 -23.77 1.27
C SER A 300 -22.41 -24.59 0.90
N ASP A 301 -21.92 -25.44 1.79
CA ASP A 301 -20.71 -26.26 1.54
C ASP A 301 -19.52 -25.39 1.09
N VAL A 302 -19.20 -24.38 1.91
CA VAL A 302 -18.11 -23.43 1.65
C VAL A 302 -17.04 -23.61 2.71
N THR A 303 -15.78 -23.78 2.29
CA THR A 303 -14.63 -23.83 3.17
C THR A 303 -13.69 -22.67 2.89
N VAL A 304 -13.33 -21.92 3.94
CA VAL A 304 -12.28 -20.90 3.90
C VAL A 304 -11.15 -21.38 4.80
N SER A 305 -9.96 -21.63 4.26
CA SER A 305 -8.84 -22.13 5.06
C SER A 305 -7.51 -21.43 4.77
N ASP A 306 -6.64 -21.42 5.77
CA ASP A 306 -5.23 -21.03 5.63
C ASP A 306 -5.09 -19.61 5.06
N ILE A 307 -5.81 -18.67 5.67
CA ILE A 307 -5.75 -17.24 5.33
C ILE A 307 -4.71 -16.61 6.25
N GLU A 308 -3.58 -16.20 5.68
CA GLU A 308 -2.45 -15.68 6.43
C GLU A 308 -2.06 -14.28 5.97
N ASN A 309 -1.84 -13.39 6.94
CA ASN A 309 -1.24 -12.10 6.70
C ASN A 309 0.08 -11.98 7.47
N GLU A 310 1.17 -11.90 6.69
CA GLU A 310 2.56 -11.75 7.14
C GLU A 310 3.03 -10.29 7.01
N GLY A 311 2.10 -9.37 6.75
CA GLY A 311 2.34 -7.93 6.65
C GLY A 311 2.86 -7.34 7.95
N HIS A 312 3.60 -6.24 7.84
CA HIS A 312 4.26 -5.64 8.99
C HIS A 312 3.31 -4.80 9.86
N GLU A 313 3.71 -4.55 11.10
CA GLU A 313 3.10 -3.52 11.97
C GLU A 313 3.06 -2.15 11.27
N LEU A 314 2.13 -1.31 11.70
CA LEU A 314 2.05 0.07 11.25
C LEU A 314 3.42 0.75 11.40
N ASN A 315 3.80 1.55 10.40
CA ASN A 315 5.08 2.25 10.44
C ASN A 315 5.17 3.11 11.72
N PRO A 316 6.23 3.02 12.55
CA PRO A 316 6.23 3.70 13.84
C PRO A 316 6.15 5.23 13.75
N ILE A 317 6.49 5.83 12.60
CA ILE A 317 6.27 7.26 12.38
C ILE A 317 4.77 7.63 12.44
N CYS A 318 3.89 6.69 12.10
CA CYS A 318 2.45 6.90 12.15
C CYS A 318 1.96 7.11 13.58
N ALA A 319 2.48 6.36 14.56
CA ALA A 319 2.15 6.57 15.97
C ALA A 319 2.53 8.00 16.42
N LEU A 320 3.69 8.49 15.98
CA LEU A 320 4.13 9.86 16.23
C LEU A 320 3.18 10.88 15.58
N VAL A 321 2.82 10.69 14.31
CA VAL A 321 1.90 11.58 13.60
C VAL A 321 0.54 11.64 14.28
N HIS A 322 -0.03 10.47 14.63
CA HIS A 322 -1.29 10.40 15.36
C HIS A 322 -1.20 11.13 16.70
N SER A 323 -0.12 10.96 17.47
CA SER A 323 0.05 11.68 18.74
C SER A 323 0.14 13.21 18.57
N LEU A 324 0.82 13.68 17.52
CA LEU A 324 0.97 15.10 17.25
C LEU A 324 -0.34 15.73 16.74
N GLN A 325 -1.06 15.01 15.88
CA GLN A 325 -2.38 15.43 15.41
C GLN A 325 -3.39 15.46 16.56
N GLN A 326 -3.40 14.44 17.41
CA GLN A 326 -4.29 14.37 18.57
C GLN A 326 -4.01 15.52 19.55
N ALA A 327 -2.75 15.80 19.86
CA ALA A 327 -2.37 16.94 20.69
C ALA A 327 -2.84 18.27 20.10
N TYR A 328 -2.65 18.48 18.79
CA TYR A 328 -3.11 19.69 18.11
C TYR A 328 -4.65 19.85 18.13
N MET A 329 -5.40 18.77 17.89
CA MET A 329 -6.87 18.79 17.90
C MET A 329 -7.44 19.03 19.31
N LEU A 330 -6.82 18.42 20.34
CA LEU A 330 -7.13 18.70 21.74
C LEU A 330 -6.96 20.19 22.07
N GLU A 331 -5.88 20.81 21.60
CA GLU A 331 -5.61 22.24 21.84
C GLU A 331 -6.53 23.18 21.04
N THR A 332 -6.96 22.81 19.84
CA THR A 332 -7.69 23.71 18.92
C THR A 332 -9.20 23.52 18.90
N VAL A 333 -9.69 22.29 19.09
CA VAL A 333 -11.11 21.95 18.91
C VAL A 333 -11.73 21.38 20.20
N GLY A 334 -10.91 21.03 21.20
CA GLY A 334 -11.39 20.47 22.47
C GLY A 334 -12.04 19.09 22.33
N GLU A 335 -11.90 18.44 21.18
CA GLU A 335 -12.46 17.12 20.89
C GLU A 335 -11.35 16.08 20.69
N THR A 336 -11.48 14.94 21.36
CA THR A 336 -10.66 13.75 21.09
C THR A 336 -11.26 13.01 19.90
N MET A 337 -10.49 12.78 18.84
CA MET A 337 -10.87 11.78 17.83
C MET A 337 -10.85 10.39 18.49
N LEU A 338 -12.01 9.94 18.95
CA LEU A 338 -12.28 8.55 19.35
C LEU A 338 -12.77 7.76 18.13
N ASP A 339 -12.15 7.94 16.97
CA ASP A 339 -12.42 7.05 15.83
C ASP A 339 -11.69 5.73 16.09
N ASP A 340 -12.33 4.88 16.90
CA ASP A 340 -11.96 3.50 17.22
C ASP A 340 -11.84 2.60 15.98
N ASP A 341 -12.26 3.08 14.80
CA ASP A 341 -12.33 2.31 13.55
C ASP A 341 -11.23 2.61 12.52
N MET A 342 -10.33 3.58 12.75
CA MET A 342 -9.22 3.89 11.82
C MET A 342 -7.88 3.24 12.17
N GLY A 343 -7.92 2.12 12.91
CA GLY A 343 -6.74 1.31 13.18
C GLY A 343 -6.09 0.78 11.89
N TYR A 344 -4.80 0.47 11.95
CA TYR A 344 -4.09 -0.18 10.84
C TYR A 344 -4.63 -1.60 10.63
N LEU A 345 -5.46 -1.78 9.60
CA LEU A 345 -6.06 -3.08 9.26
C LEU A 345 -5.20 -3.90 8.28
N GLY A 346 -4.11 -3.31 7.79
CA GLY A 346 -3.31 -3.90 6.73
C GLY A 346 -2.67 -5.23 7.07
N ALA A 347 -2.33 -5.47 8.33
CA ALA A 347 -1.80 -6.74 8.79
C ALA A 347 -2.88 -7.76 9.17
N ASP A 348 -4.17 -7.42 9.10
CA ASP A 348 -5.24 -8.31 9.59
C ASP A 348 -5.52 -9.46 8.62
N ALA A 349 -6.09 -10.55 9.15
CA ALA A 349 -6.58 -11.69 8.38
C ALA A 349 -8.03 -12.01 8.73
N ARG A 350 -8.84 -12.33 7.71
CA ARG A 350 -10.29 -12.53 7.86
C ARG A 350 -10.77 -13.72 7.05
N GLY A 351 -11.58 -14.60 7.66
CA GLY A 351 -12.25 -15.67 6.94
C GLY A 351 -13.35 -15.11 6.05
N ILE A 352 -14.36 -14.49 6.66
CA ILE A 352 -15.46 -13.79 5.98
C ILE A 352 -15.62 -12.37 6.53
N VAL A 353 -15.90 -11.42 5.64
CA VAL A 353 -16.29 -10.05 5.98
C VAL A 353 -17.62 -9.74 5.33
N THR A 354 -18.55 -9.24 6.12
CA THR A 354 -19.80 -8.67 5.60
C THR A 354 -19.83 -7.19 5.93
N ALA A 355 -20.04 -6.33 4.92
CA ALA A 355 -20.14 -4.88 5.10
C ALA A 355 -21.29 -4.31 4.27
N VAL A 356 -22.23 -3.57 4.85
CA VAL A 356 -23.39 -3.03 4.11
C VAL A 356 -24.07 -4.12 3.26
N ALA A 357 -24.45 -5.20 3.93
CA ALA A 357 -24.95 -6.42 3.30
C ALA A 357 -26.28 -6.84 3.94
N ASN A 358 -27.22 -7.31 3.11
CA ASN A 358 -28.55 -7.73 3.54
C ASN A 358 -28.84 -9.18 3.13
N ASN A 359 -29.72 -9.84 3.89
CA ASN A 359 -30.23 -11.19 3.62
C ASN A 359 -29.10 -12.19 3.35
N ILE A 360 -28.12 -12.25 4.24
CA ILE A 360 -27.02 -13.23 4.14
C ILE A 360 -27.46 -14.51 4.84
N ASN A 361 -27.71 -15.52 4.04
CA ASN A 361 -28.11 -16.84 4.49
C ASN A 361 -26.93 -17.81 4.32
N VAL A 362 -26.30 -18.14 5.44
CA VAL A 362 -25.35 -19.24 5.46
C VAL A 362 -26.13 -20.50 5.79
N GLY A 363 -26.34 -21.31 4.76
CA GLY A 363 -26.93 -22.64 4.87
C GLY A 363 -25.96 -23.61 5.56
N SER A 364 -26.18 -24.91 5.38
CA SER A 364 -25.34 -25.94 5.99
C SER A 364 -23.88 -25.84 5.50
N HIS A 365 -22.95 -26.01 6.46
CA HIS A 365 -21.52 -26.23 6.25
C HIS A 365 -20.72 -25.04 5.68
N LEU A 366 -20.76 -23.87 6.33
CA LEU A 366 -19.65 -22.91 6.23
C LEU A 366 -18.58 -23.25 7.25
N LYS A 367 -17.39 -23.60 6.78
CA LYS A 367 -16.24 -23.91 7.63
C LYS A 367 -15.11 -22.92 7.41
N ILE A 368 -14.61 -22.31 8.47
CA ILE A 368 -13.53 -21.32 8.48
C ILE A 368 -12.41 -21.82 9.38
N VAL A 369 -11.21 -22.04 8.83
CA VAL A 369 -10.12 -22.72 9.55
C VAL A 369 -8.80 -22.01 9.32
N ASN A 370 -7.93 -21.94 10.32
CA ASN A 370 -6.55 -21.44 10.18
C ASN A 370 -6.50 -20.00 9.64
N ILE A 371 -7.11 -19.06 10.36
CA ILE A 371 -7.01 -17.63 10.04
C ILE A 371 -5.91 -17.03 10.89
N LYS A 372 -4.85 -16.51 10.25
CA LYS A 372 -3.64 -16.09 10.95
C LYS A 372 -3.17 -14.70 10.55
N SER A 373 -2.83 -13.89 11.54
CA SER A 373 -2.18 -12.60 11.35
C SER A 373 -0.94 -12.47 12.23
N GLU A 374 0.22 -12.20 11.63
CA GLU A 374 1.50 -12.09 12.36
C GLU A 374 1.58 -10.80 13.21
N HIS A 375 0.99 -9.71 12.71
CA HIS A 375 1.14 -8.37 13.29
C HIS A 375 -0.17 -7.60 13.48
N GLY A 376 -1.29 -8.14 13.00
CA GLY A 376 -2.63 -7.57 13.12
C GLY A 376 -3.57 -8.47 13.91
N ALA A 377 -4.87 -8.23 13.76
CA ALA A 377 -5.92 -9.06 14.31
C ALA A 377 -6.33 -10.18 13.33
N ALA A 378 -6.93 -11.24 13.85
CA ALA A 378 -7.49 -12.32 13.06
C ALA A 378 -8.97 -12.54 13.41
N TYR A 379 -9.81 -12.68 12.38
CA TYR A 379 -11.24 -12.85 12.54
C TYR A 379 -11.74 -14.03 11.71
N GLY A 380 -12.50 -14.94 12.31
CA GLY A 380 -13.25 -15.94 11.54
C GLY A 380 -14.30 -15.25 10.68
N ALA A 381 -15.22 -14.55 11.33
CA ALA A 381 -16.19 -13.65 10.71
C ALA A 381 -16.07 -12.21 11.26
N ASP A 382 -15.90 -11.22 10.39
CA ASP A 382 -15.92 -9.78 10.70
C ASP A 382 -17.19 -9.15 10.11
N LEU A 383 -18.16 -8.85 10.98
CA LEU A 383 -19.48 -8.37 10.59
C LEU A 383 -19.57 -6.88 10.87
N ARG A 384 -19.66 -6.09 9.80
CA ARG A 384 -19.65 -4.62 9.83
C ARG A 384 -20.93 -4.10 9.19
N GLU A 385 -21.59 -3.13 9.81
CA GLU A 385 -22.69 -2.37 9.18
C GLU A 385 -23.70 -3.25 8.39
N ALA A 386 -23.96 -4.47 8.86
CA ALA A 386 -24.74 -5.45 8.13
C ALA A 386 -26.22 -5.23 8.45
N THR A 387 -26.95 -4.74 7.46
CA THR A 387 -28.33 -4.30 7.64
C THR A 387 -29.29 -5.40 7.19
N GLY A 388 -29.90 -6.11 8.14
CA GLY A 388 -30.97 -7.08 7.89
C GLY A 388 -30.77 -8.48 8.50
N LEU A 389 -31.44 -9.50 7.94
CA LEU A 389 -31.38 -10.87 8.46
C LEU A 389 -30.03 -11.51 8.10
N LEU A 390 -29.18 -11.66 9.12
CA LEU A 390 -27.93 -12.39 9.04
C LEU A 390 -28.10 -13.72 9.79
N SER A 391 -28.27 -14.82 9.07
CA SER A 391 -28.30 -16.17 9.65
C SER A 391 -26.97 -16.85 9.34
N LEU A 392 -26.11 -16.95 10.34
CA LEU A 392 -24.79 -17.55 10.22
C LEU A 392 -24.73 -18.85 11.01
N GLN A 393 -24.79 -19.99 10.31
CA GLN A 393 -24.39 -21.28 10.86
C GLN A 393 -23.00 -21.61 10.31
N MET A 394 -21.97 -21.56 11.17
CA MET A 394 -20.60 -21.79 10.75
C MET A 394 -19.77 -22.53 11.81
N GLU A 395 -18.78 -23.27 11.33
CA GLU A 395 -17.68 -23.82 12.13
C GLU A 395 -16.47 -22.89 11.97
N VAL A 396 -15.93 -22.38 13.08
CA VAL A 396 -14.72 -21.55 13.07
C VAL A 396 -13.67 -22.20 13.96
N GLU A 397 -12.50 -22.46 13.40
CA GLU A 397 -11.41 -23.14 14.08
C GLU A 397 -10.08 -22.41 13.84
N ASN A 398 -9.23 -22.37 14.87
CA ASN A 398 -7.85 -21.90 14.79
C ASN A 398 -7.70 -20.49 14.19
N VAL A 399 -8.27 -19.49 14.88
CA VAL A 399 -8.10 -18.06 14.56
C VAL A 399 -7.02 -17.48 15.48
N THR A 400 -5.94 -16.92 14.92
CA THR A 400 -4.79 -16.40 15.68
C THR A 400 -4.26 -15.10 15.10
N GLY A 401 -4.46 -14.00 15.81
CA GLY A 401 -3.92 -12.67 15.49
C GLY A 401 -3.19 -12.09 16.70
N ARG A 402 -2.06 -11.42 16.44
CA ARG A 402 -1.21 -10.82 17.48
C ARG A 402 -1.89 -9.67 18.23
N LEU A 403 -2.73 -8.88 17.54
CA LEU A 403 -3.49 -7.78 18.15
C LEU A 403 -4.87 -8.21 18.66
N GLY A 404 -5.20 -9.50 18.54
CA GLY A 404 -6.49 -10.04 18.94
C GLY A 404 -6.97 -11.12 17.98
N SER A 405 -7.79 -12.03 18.51
CA SER A 405 -8.42 -13.10 17.75
C SER A 405 -9.88 -13.20 18.14
N ALA A 406 -10.77 -13.34 17.17
CA ALA A 406 -12.17 -13.66 17.44
C ALA A 406 -12.72 -14.62 16.39
N GLU A 407 -13.46 -15.65 16.84
CA GLU A 407 -14.23 -16.50 15.94
C GLU A 407 -15.24 -15.64 15.16
N VAL A 408 -15.94 -14.75 15.88
CA VAL A 408 -16.89 -13.79 15.32
C VAL A 408 -16.66 -12.44 15.99
N MET A 409 -16.48 -11.40 15.18
CA MET A 409 -16.46 -10.01 15.59
C MET A 409 -17.64 -9.30 14.95
N ALA A 410 -18.59 -8.84 15.76
CA ALA A 410 -19.72 -8.04 15.30
C ALA A 410 -19.51 -6.59 15.72
N ARG A 411 -19.48 -5.68 14.75
CA ARG A 411 -19.39 -4.25 14.99
C ARG A 411 -20.80 -3.64 15.02
N PRO A 412 -21.05 -2.66 15.92
CA PRO A 412 -22.29 -1.92 15.91
C PRO A 412 -22.54 -1.32 14.52
N ASP A 413 -23.79 -1.39 14.06
CA ASP A 413 -24.21 -0.65 12.88
C ASP A 413 -24.50 0.78 13.35
N PRO A 414 -23.77 1.79 12.86
CA PRO A 414 -24.02 3.17 13.22
C PRO A 414 -25.43 3.65 12.81
N PHE A 415 -26.17 2.88 12.00
CA PHE A 415 -27.55 3.17 11.59
C PHE A 415 -28.62 2.37 12.35
N GLY A 416 -28.25 1.58 13.36
CA GLY A 416 -29.21 0.94 14.27
C GLY A 416 -29.97 -0.26 13.69
N GLY A 417 -29.49 -0.88 12.62
CA GLY A 417 -30.18 -1.97 11.91
C GLY A 417 -29.94 -3.40 12.41
N ASN A 418 -29.15 -3.61 13.48
CA ASN A 418 -28.65 -4.96 13.79
C ASN A 418 -29.61 -5.82 14.63
N VAL A 419 -30.05 -6.94 14.05
CA VAL A 419 -30.45 -8.15 14.79
C VAL A 419 -29.54 -9.29 14.33
N TYR A 420 -28.48 -9.56 15.10
CA TYR A 420 -27.61 -10.71 14.84
C TYR A 420 -28.17 -11.95 15.54
N ARG A 421 -28.45 -13.03 14.80
CA ARG A 421 -28.79 -14.33 15.38
C ARG A 421 -27.67 -15.31 15.12
N PHE A 422 -26.82 -15.50 16.12
CA PHE A 422 -25.75 -16.49 16.07
C PHE A 422 -26.27 -17.82 16.58
N VAL A 423 -26.16 -18.85 15.75
CA VAL A 423 -26.31 -20.24 16.18
C VAL A 423 -24.94 -20.87 16.01
N LYS A 424 -24.18 -20.97 17.11
CA LYS A 424 -22.94 -21.74 17.10
C LYS A 424 -23.33 -23.18 16.83
N ALA A 425 -22.80 -23.77 15.75
CA ALA A 425 -22.95 -25.19 15.53
C ALA A 425 -22.15 -25.90 16.63
N ASP A 426 -22.81 -26.71 17.45
CA ASP A 426 -22.12 -27.55 18.42
C ASP A 426 -21.18 -28.48 17.65
N VAL A 427 -19.87 -28.28 17.81
CA VAL A 427 -18.86 -29.18 17.28
C VAL A 427 -18.90 -30.43 18.17
N PRO A 428 -19.25 -31.62 17.65
CA PRO A 428 -19.14 -32.84 18.42
C PRO A 428 -17.65 -33.03 18.75
N VAL A 429 -17.33 -33.05 20.06
CA VAL A 429 -15.97 -33.29 20.58
C VAL A 429 -15.48 -34.68 20.23
#